data_AF-A0A1S3JW47-F1
#
_entry.id   AF-A0A1S3JW47-F1
#
_cell.length_a   1.000
_cell.length_b   1.000
_cell.length_c   1.000
_cell.angle_alpha   90.00
_cell.angle_beta   90.00
_cell.angle_gamma   90.00
#
_symmetry.space_group_name_H-M   'P 1'
#
loop_
_entity.id
_entity.type
_entity.pdbx_description
1 polymer ?
#
loop_
_entity_poly.entity_id
_entity_poly.type
_entity_poly.pdbx_seq_one_letter_code
_entity_poly.pdbx_strand_id
1 'polypeptide(L)'
;MTDSETFDGKVPNYWRELKNNRLSKNPTPVKFDDRILGDANTTVKFDDFIRHVMDVYDPVSKYLKDDLGLFDHWIEVFQLCNPCEMKYDIIGEFDTMTEDAANVLKLIGTKVQFPNSKFINGDGKGYKHARGNTKELAKYVYQRLPETYREVLNDVFKVDARLFGYRL
;
A
#
# COMPACT_ATOMS: atom_id res chain seq x y z
N MET A 1 9.05 3.22 -22.17
CA MET A 1 9.52 1.83 -22.39
C MET A 1 8.28 0.97 -22.32
N THR A 2 7.76 0.55 -23.48
CA THR A 2 6.47 -0.12 -23.60
C THR A 2 6.67 -1.63 -23.54
N ASP A 3 6.74 -2.17 -22.32
CA ASP A 3 6.50 -3.59 -22.14
C ASP A 3 4.98 -3.79 -22.11
N SER A 4 4.39 -3.99 -23.29
CA SER A 4 3.04 -4.49 -23.39
C SER A 4 3.05 -5.96 -22.95
N GLU A 5 2.96 -6.21 -21.64
CA GLU A 5 2.55 -7.52 -21.14
C GLU A 5 1.20 -7.82 -21.80
N THR A 6 1.20 -8.69 -22.81
CA THR A 6 -0.01 -9.08 -23.53
C THR A 6 -0.96 -9.70 -22.52
N PHE A 7 -2.08 -9.03 -22.29
CA PHE A 7 -3.18 -9.51 -21.48
C PHE A 7 -3.76 -10.77 -22.14
N ASP A 8 -3.35 -11.95 -21.70
CA ASP A 8 -3.84 -13.22 -22.25
C ASP A 8 -5.24 -13.60 -21.72
N GLY A 9 -5.80 -12.79 -20.81
CA GLY A 9 -7.10 -12.98 -20.18
C GLY A 9 -7.19 -14.23 -19.32
N LYS A 10 -6.08 -14.93 -19.05
CA LYS A 10 -6.09 -16.17 -18.29
C LYS A 10 -5.96 -15.88 -16.81
N VAL A 11 -6.99 -16.26 -16.05
CA VAL A 11 -6.96 -16.29 -14.59
C VAL A 11 -5.80 -17.17 -14.12
N PRO A 12 -4.85 -16.66 -13.31
CA PRO A 12 -3.74 -17.44 -12.78
C PRO A 12 -4.21 -18.69 -11.99
N ASN A 13 -3.42 -19.76 -12.00
CA ASN A 13 -3.81 -21.01 -11.33
C ASN A 13 -3.99 -20.84 -9.82
N TYR A 14 -3.14 -20.03 -9.17
CA TYR A 14 -3.25 -19.75 -7.74
C TYR A 14 -4.60 -19.09 -7.37
N TRP A 15 -5.17 -18.27 -8.26
CA TRP A 15 -6.50 -17.67 -8.06
C TRP A 15 -7.63 -18.70 -8.05
N ARG A 16 -7.51 -19.74 -8.88
CA ARG A 16 -8.47 -20.85 -8.89
C ARG A 16 -8.39 -21.65 -7.60
N GLU A 17 -7.18 -21.91 -7.11
CA GLU A 17 -6.96 -22.59 -5.84
C GLU A 17 -7.52 -21.79 -4.66
N LEU A 18 -7.32 -20.47 -4.64
CA LEU A 18 -7.88 -19.57 -3.62
C LEU A 18 -9.41 -19.59 -3.56
N LYS A 19 -10.09 -19.51 -4.73
CA LYS A 19 -11.57 -19.59 -4.77
C LYS A 19 -12.09 -20.99 -4.45
N ASN A 20 -11.40 -22.04 -4.89
CA ASN A 20 -11.82 -23.42 -4.67
C ASN A 20 -11.58 -23.90 -3.22
N ASN A 21 -10.54 -23.40 -2.53
CA ASN A 21 -10.20 -23.79 -1.16
C ASN A 21 -11.03 -23.11 -0.04
N ARG A 22 -12.00 -22.24 -0.35
CA ARG A 22 -12.83 -21.56 0.66
C ARG A 22 -12.01 -21.02 1.85
N LEU A 23 -10.95 -20.27 1.57
CA LEU A 23 -10.48 -19.24 2.51
C LEU A 23 -11.52 -18.10 2.67
N SER A 24 -12.63 -18.14 1.91
CA SER A 24 -13.83 -17.31 2.10
C SER A 24 -14.79 -17.78 3.20
N LYS A 25 -14.53 -18.90 3.90
CA LYS A 25 -15.34 -19.28 5.07
C LYS A 25 -14.63 -19.13 6.41
N ASN A 26 -13.30 -19.25 6.46
CA ASN A 26 -12.46 -18.96 7.61
C ASN A 26 -10.99 -19.07 7.18
N PRO A 27 -10.34 -17.98 6.72
CA PRO A 27 -8.90 -18.02 6.55
C PRO A 27 -8.26 -18.21 7.93
N THR A 28 -7.21 -19.02 8.02
CA THR A 28 -6.45 -19.19 9.26
C THR A 28 -6.09 -17.78 9.76
N PRO A 29 -6.63 -17.30 10.90
CA PRO A 29 -6.38 -15.94 11.33
C PRO A 29 -4.88 -15.78 11.52
N VAL A 30 -4.27 -14.84 10.80
CA VAL A 30 -2.88 -14.51 11.10
C VAL A 30 -2.94 -13.74 12.41
N LYS A 31 -2.64 -14.43 13.51
CA LYS A 31 -2.63 -13.80 14.82
C LYS A 31 -1.46 -12.82 14.88
N PHE A 32 -1.77 -11.55 14.67
CA PHE A 32 -0.85 -10.45 14.95
C PHE A 32 -0.93 -10.07 16.43
N ASP A 33 0.16 -9.52 16.95
CA ASP A 33 0.21 -8.97 18.31
C ASP A 33 -0.87 -7.89 18.47
N ASP A 34 -1.66 -7.96 19.55
CA ASP A 34 -2.76 -7.01 19.79
C ASP A 34 -2.27 -5.55 19.90
N ARG A 35 -0.97 -5.33 20.15
CA ARG A 35 -0.33 -4.00 20.13
C ARG A 35 -0.16 -3.38 18.74
N ILE A 36 -0.34 -4.18 17.68
CA ILE A 36 -0.35 -3.74 16.27
C ILE A 36 -1.75 -3.23 15.89
N LEU A 37 -2.77 -3.65 16.63
CA LEU A 37 -4.17 -3.38 16.38
C LEU A 37 -4.55 -2.14 17.20
N GLY A 38 -4.88 -1.04 16.51
CA GLY A 38 -5.17 0.26 17.14
C GLY A 38 -6.30 0.22 18.18
N ASP A 39 -6.40 1.30 18.96
CA ASP A 39 -7.32 1.47 20.10
C ASP A 39 -8.74 0.93 19.86
N ALA A 40 -9.30 0.34 20.93
CA ALA A 40 -10.46 -0.55 20.99
C ALA A 40 -11.82 -0.01 20.51
N ASN A 41 -11.89 1.13 19.82
CA ASN A 41 -13.15 1.75 19.40
C ASN A 41 -13.40 1.73 17.88
N THR A 42 -12.44 1.31 17.05
CA THR A 42 -12.60 1.05 15.61
C THR A 42 -11.58 0.01 15.14
N THR A 43 -11.74 -1.27 15.47
CA THR A 43 -10.69 -2.28 15.25
C THR A 43 -10.73 -2.85 13.83
N VAL A 44 -10.35 -2.05 12.82
CA VAL A 44 -9.94 -2.58 11.50
C VAL A 44 -8.53 -3.18 11.66
N LYS A 45 -8.38 -4.46 11.39
CA LYS A 45 -7.09 -5.19 11.46
C LYS A 45 -6.42 -5.21 10.09
N PHE A 46 -5.12 -5.46 10.06
CA PHE A 46 -4.41 -5.65 8.79
C PHE A 46 -4.98 -6.81 7.95
N ASP A 47 -5.45 -7.88 8.61
CA ASP A 47 -6.15 -8.97 7.90
C ASP A 47 -7.45 -8.51 7.24
N ASP A 48 -8.14 -7.50 7.77
CA ASP A 48 -9.32 -6.92 7.13
C ASP A 48 -8.93 -6.19 5.84
N PHE A 49 -7.81 -5.47 5.85
CA PHE A 49 -7.24 -4.85 4.65
C PHE A 49 -6.92 -5.90 3.58
N ILE A 50 -6.20 -6.96 3.94
CA ILE A 50 -5.84 -8.01 2.98
C ILE A 50 -7.09 -8.68 2.42
N ARG A 51 -8.05 -9.04 3.27
CA ARG A 51 -9.32 -9.63 2.81
C ARG A 51 -10.05 -8.71 1.84
N HIS A 52 -10.06 -7.42 2.12
CA HIS A 52 -10.70 -6.45 1.25
C HIS A 52 -10.02 -6.36 -0.13
N VAL A 53 -8.68 -6.23 -0.18
CA VAL A 53 -7.92 -6.24 -1.44
C VAL A 53 -8.23 -7.49 -2.26
N MET A 54 -8.34 -8.65 -1.61
CA MET A 54 -8.65 -9.93 -2.28
C MET A 54 -10.08 -9.98 -2.82
N ASP A 55 -11.04 -9.36 -2.13
CA ASP A 55 -12.45 -9.35 -2.50
C ASP A 55 -12.71 -8.47 -3.73
N VAL A 56 -12.03 -7.33 -3.80
CA VAL A 56 -12.17 -6.36 -4.90
C VAL A 56 -11.20 -6.58 -6.06
N TYR A 57 -10.24 -7.51 -5.94
CA TYR A 57 -9.33 -7.84 -7.04
C TYR A 57 -10.02 -8.67 -8.13
N ASP A 58 -9.86 -8.23 -9.37
CA ASP A 58 -10.29 -8.99 -10.55
C ASP A 58 -9.11 -9.77 -11.15
N PRO A 59 -9.10 -11.12 -11.09
CA PRO A 59 -8.04 -11.91 -11.69
C PRO A 59 -8.08 -11.98 -13.21
N VAL A 60 -9.15 -11.49 -13.82
CA VAL A 60 -9.19 -11.27 -15.26
C VAL A 60 -8.41 -10.00 -15.54
N SER A 61 -8.88 -8.81 -15.14
CA SER A 61 -8.21 -7.53 -15.44
C SER A 61 -6.85 -7.36 -14.74
N LYS A 62 -6.60 -8.12 -13.68
CA LYS A 62 -5.45 -8.02 -12.75
C LYS A 62 -5.41 -6.73 -11.95
N TYR A 63 -6.56 -6.09 -11.78
CA TYR A 63 -6.69 -4.80 -11.11
C TYR A 63 -7.79 -4.82 -10.05
N LEU A 64 -7.68 -3.94 -9.07
CA LEU A 64 -8.76 -3.70 -8.12
C LEU A 64 -9.94 -3.00 -8.80
N LYS A 65 -11.17 -3.45 -8.51
CA LYS A 65 -12.41 -2.82 -8.99
C LYS A 65 -12.80 -1.64 -8.10
N ASP A 66 -13.02 -0.48 -8.69
CA ASP A 66 -13.59 0.68 -8.02
C ASP A 66 -15.12 0.53 -7.88
N ASP A 67 -15.57 -0.20 -6.86
CA ASP A 67 -17.00 -0.48 -6.64
C ASP A 67 -17.64 0.36 -5.52
N LEU A 68 -16.90 1.21 -4.78
CA LEU A 68 -17.42 1.85 -3.55
C LEU A 68 -17.04 3.33 -3.34
N GLY A 69 -16.26 3.98 -4.23
CA GLY A 69 -15.98 5.43 -4.12
C GLY A 69 -15.30 5.86 -2.80
N LEU A 70 -14.71 4.92 -2.07
CA LEU A 70 -13.97 5.11 -0.81
C LEU A 70 -12.49 4.71 -0.98
N PHE A 71 -12.01 4.56 -2.23
CA PHE A 71 -10.88 3.71 -2.58
C PHE A 71 -9.55 4.39 -2.91
N ASP A 72 -9.46 5.73 -2.89
CA ASP A 72 -8.24 6.45 -3.30
C ASP A 72 -6.97 6.00 -2.54
N HIS A 73 -7.13 5.46 -1.34
CA HIS A 73 -5.99 5.02 -0.55
C HIS A 73 -5.53 3.59 -0.84
N TRP A 74 -6.37 2.73 -1.41
CA TRP A 74 -6.15 1.27 -1.44
C TRP A 74 -6.07 0.71 -2.86
N ILE A 75 -6.56 1.47 -3.85
CA ILE A 75 -6.34 1.19 -5.27
C ILE A 75 -4.87 1.45 -5.65
N GLU A 76 -4.42 0.81 -6.71
CA GLU A 76 -3.11 1.03 -7.28
C GLU A 76 -2.97 2.48 -7.77
N VAL A 77 -1.85 3.13 -7.42
CA VAL A 77 -1.58 4.53 -7.72
C VAL A 77 -1.54 4.77 -9.23
N PHE A 78 -1.08 3.81 -10.03
CA PHE A 78 -1.10 3.95 -11.49
C PHE A 78 -2.51 4.15 -12.05
N GLN A 79 -3.56 3.70 -11.35
CA GLN A 79 -4.95 3.94 -11.71
C GLN A 79 -5.44 5.34 -11.30
N LEU A 80 -4.71 6.04 -10.44
CA LEU A 80 -5.07 7.35 -9.90
C LEU A 80 -4.44 8.48 -10.70
N CYS A 81 -5.25 9.40 -11.22
CA CYS A 81 -4.79 10.69 -11.76
C CYS A 81 -3.70 10.60 -12.87
N ASN A 82 -3.62 9.48 -13.61
CA ASN A 82 -2.67 9.26 -14.70
C ASN A 82 -1.23 9.69 -14.35
N PRO A 83 -0.58 9.07 -13.35
CA PRO A 83 0.71 9.55 -12.86
C PRO A 83 1.80 9.43 -13.94
N CYS A 84 1.62 8.53 -14.91
CA CYS A 84 2.52 8.35 -16.04
C CYS A 84 2.44 9.48 -17.09
N GLU A 85 1.38 10.30 -17.10
CA GLU A 85 1.19 11.39 -18.06
C GLU A 85 1.82 12.71 -17.58
N MET A 86 2.03 12.84 -16.27
CA MET A 86 2.57 14.04 -15.66
C MET A 86 4.10 14.02 -15.67
N LYS A 87 4.70 15.16 -16.02
CA LYS A 87 6.16 15.34 -15.93
C LYS A 87 6.50 15.93 -14.57
N TYR A 88 7.08 15.12 -13.71
CA TYR A 88 7.53 15.55 -12.39
C TYR A 88 8.97 16.04 -12.45
N ASP A 89 9.21 17.22 -11.88
CA ASP A 89 10.58 17.73 -11.66
C ASP A 89 11.24 17.04 -10.46
N ILE A 90 10.43 16.61 -9.48
CA ILE A 90 10.88 16.01 -8.22
C ILE A 90 9.91 14.89 -7.83
N ILE A 91 10.45 13.74 -7.44
CA ILE A 91 9.72 12.62 -6.82
C ILE A 91 10.39 12.38 -5.47
N GLY A 92 9.61 12.38 -4.38
CA GLY A 92 10.10 12.14 -3.03
C GLY A 92 9.60 10.80 -2.48
N GLU A 93 10.29 10.28 -1.46
CA GLU A 93 9.90 9.05 -0.77
C GLU A 93 9.48 9.35 0.68
N PHE A 94 8.53 8.57 1.20
CA PHE A 94 8.12 8.71 2.60
C PHE A 94 9.25 8.42 3.58
N ASP A 95 10.13 7.46 3.26
CA ASP A 95 11.29 7.09 4.08
C ASP A 95 12.31 8.25 4.20
N THR A 96 12.40 9.13 3.18
CA THR A 96 13.33 10.27 3.12
C THR A 96 12.63 11.63 3.21
N MET A 97 11.34 11.66 3.59
CA MET A 97 10.47 12.84 3.54
C MET A 97 11.08 14.11 4.16
N THR A 98 11.79 13.99 5.29
CA THR A 98 12.42 15.16 5.95
C THR A 98 13.57 15.73 5.14
N GLU A 99 14.40 14.86 4.55
CA GLU A 99 15.51 15.24 3.69
C GLU A 99 14.99 15.80 2.37
N ASP A 100 14.03 15.11 1.74
CA ASP A 100 13.41 15.53 0.47
C ASP A 100 12.75 16.89 0.62
N ALA A 101 11.98 17.12 1.69
CA ALA A 101 11.39 18.41 1.96
C ALA A 101 12.43 19.51 2.13
N ALA A 102 13.53 19.26 2.86
CA ALA A 102 14.60 20.24 3.01
C ALA A 102 15.26 20.60 1.66
N ASN A 103 15.49 19.60 0.81
CA ASN A 103 16.06 19.78 -0.52
C ASN A 103 15.11 20.57 -1.44
N VAL A 104 13.82 20.24 -1.45
CA VAL A 104 12.79 20.98 -2.20
C VAL A 104 12.74 22.45 -1.78
N LEU A 105 12.71 22.73 -0.47
CA LEU A 105 12.66 24.10 0.05
C LEU A 105 13.93 24.90 -0.33
N LYS A 106 15.09 24.24 -0.36
CA LYS A 106 16.33 24.86 -0.85
C LYS A 106 16.25 25.16 -2.35
N LEU A 107 15.72 24.24 -3.16
CA LEU A 107 15.58 24.41 -4.62
C LEU A 107 14.68 25.59 -4.97
N ILE A 108 13.58 25.80 -4.23
CA ILE A 108 12.67 26.95 -4.46
C ILE A 108 13.19 28.27 -3.86
N GLY A 109 14.36 28.26 -3.20
CA GLY A 109 15.00 29.46 -2.66
C GLY A 109 14.30 30.09 -1.46
N THR A 110 13.48 29.33 -0.73
CA THR A 110 12.78 29.83 0.45
C THR A 110 13.58 29.62 1.74
N LYS A 111 13.25 30.39 2.77
CA LYS A 111 13.88 30.31 4.10
C LYS A 111 12.97 29.65 5.15
N VAL A 112 11.91 28.97 4.71
CA VAL A 112 11.08 28.16 5.61
C VAL A 112 11.73 26.82 5.88
N GLN A 113 11.39 26.21 7.00
CA GLN A 113 11.85 24.87 7.38
C GLN A 113 10.66 23.92 7.37
N PHE A 114 10.88 22.70 6.88
CA PHE A 114 9.90 21.64 7.05
C PHE A 114 9.66 21.42 8.54
N PRO A 115 8.40 21.29 9.00
CA PRO A 115 8.11 21.10 10.41
C PRO A 115 8.94 19.94 10.96
N ASN A 116 9.76 20.21 11.98
CA ASN A 116 10.46 19.13 12.64
C ASN A 116 9.44 18.17 13.27
N SER A 117 9.87 16.93 13.47
CA SER A 117 9.02 15.85 13.96
C SER A 117 8.31 16.17 15.27
N LYS A 118 8.58 17.26 16.00
CA LYS A 118 7.78 17.66 17.18
C LYS A 118 6.31 17.93 16.83
N PHE A 119 6.01 18.47 15.65
CA PHE A 119 4.63 18.61 15.16
C PHE A 119 3.99 17.27 14.75
N ILE A 120 4.81 16.25 14.48
CA ILE A 120 4.38 14.86 14.24
C ILE A 120 4.38 14.04 15.56
N ASN A 121 5.11 14.49 16.56
CA ASN A 121 5.31 13.84 17.85
C ASN A 121 4.32 14.33 18.92
N GLY A 122 3.08 14.65 18.53
CA GLY A 122 1.92 14.53 19.42
C GLY A 122 1.94 15.30 20.76
N ASP A 123 2.71 16.37 20.89
CA ASP A 123 2.66 17.28 22.05
C ASP A 123 1.87 18.58 21.77
N GLY A 124 1.33 18.75 20.57
CA GLY A 124 0.51 19.91 20.21
C GLY A 124 -0.65 19.59 19.27
N LYS A 125 -1.70 18.90 19.76
CA LYS A 125 -3.04 18.79 19.13
C LYS A 125 -3.13 18.34 17.64
N GLY A 126 -2.05 17.80 17.06
CA GLY A 126 -2.05 17.17 15.73
C GLY A 126 -2.41 15.68 15.79
N TYR A 127 -2.98 15.17 14.70
CA TYR A 127 -3.31 13.75 14.54
C TYR A 127 -2.09 12.89 14.85
N LYS A 128 -2.29 11.87 15.70
CA LYS A 128 -1.28 10.84 16.01
C LYS A 128 -1.06 9.97 14.76
N HIS A 129 -0.40 10.49 13.73
CA HIS A 129 0.15 9.62 12.70
C HIS A 129 1.15 8.70 13.41
N ALA A 130 0.97 7.40 13.22
CA ALA A 130 1.52 6.36 14.09
C ALA A 130 2.98 6.65 14.49
N ARG A 131 3.21 6.85 15.79
CA ARG A 131 4.55 6.66 16.37
C ARG A 131 4.91 5.20 16.13
N GLY A 132 5.91 4.93 15.29
CA GLY A 132 6.49 3.60 15.27
C GLY A 132 7.10 3.17 13.95
N ASN A 133 7.82 2.07 14.10
CA ASN A 133 8.55 1.23 13.16
C ASN A 133 7.69 0.70 12.00
N THR A 134 6.93 1.56 11.29
CA THR A 134 5.97 1.19 10.23
C THR A 134 6.61 0.22 9.23
N LYS A 135 7.88 0.44 8.91
CA LYS A 135 8.69 -0.44 8.06
C LYS A 135 8.88 -1.84 8.67
N GLU A 136 9.33 -1.93 9.91
CA GLU A 136 9.52 -3.18 10.64
C GLU A 136 8.20 -3.90 10.88
N LEU A 137 7.13 -3.16 11.13
CA LEU A 137 5.78 -3.67 11.33
C LEU A 137 5.23 -4.23 10.01
N ALA A 138 5.30 -3.47 8.93
CA ALA A 138 4.91 -3.91 7.59
C ALA A 138 5.69 -5.17 7.21
N LYS A 139 7.01 -5.20 7.46
CA LYS A 139 7.85 -6.38 7.26
C LYS A 139 7.39 -7.57 8.10
N TYR A 140 7.15 -7.37 9.40
CA TYR A 140 6.69 -8.40 10.33
C TYR A 140 5.37 -9.04 9.87
N VAL A 141 4.45 -8.18 9.43
CA VAL A 141 3.11 -8.58 8.98
C VAL A 141 3.18 -9.30 7.64
N TYR A 142 3.85 -8.71 6.65
CA TYR A 142 3.98 -9.28 5.30
C TYR A 142 4.64 -10.66 5.32
N GLN A 143 5.69 -10.85 6.15
CA GLN A 143 6.36 -12.15 6.30
C GLN A 143 5.49 -13.26 6.89
N ARG A 144 4.37 -12.93 7.54
CA ARG A 144 3.44 -13.90 8.13
C ARG A 144 2.25 -14.21 7.24
N LEU A 145 2.12 -13.52 6.12
CA LEU A 145 1.06 -13.81 5.16
C LEU A 145 1.32 -15.15 4.46
N PRO A 146 0.26 -15.94 4.21
CA PRO A 146 0.36 -17.12 3.34
C PRO A 146 0.98 -16.76 1.99
N GLU A 147 1.72 -17.71 1.38
CA GLU A 147 2.37 -17.49 0.08
C GLU A 147 1.39 -16.99 -0.98
N THR A 148 0.24 -17.65 -1.08
CA THR A 148 -0.82 -17.28 -2.03
C THR A 148 -1.32 -15.85 -1.85
N TYR A 149 -1.25 -15.30 -0.63
CA TYR A 149 -1.68 -13.91 -0.38
C TYR A 149 -0.59 -12.94 -0.83
N ARG A 150 0.69 -13.30 -0.63
CA ARG A 150 1.82 -12.52 -1.13
C ARG A 150 1.86 -12.50 -2.66
N GLU A 151 1.56 -13.61 -3.31
CA GLU A 151 1.44 -13.70 -4.78
C GLU A 151 0.37 -12.74 -5.32
N VAL A 152 -0.82 -12.73 -4.71
CA VAL A 152 -1.89 -11.79 -5.08
C VAL A 152 -1.45 -10.34 -4.89
N LEU A 153 -0.91 -9.99 -3.72
CA LEU A 153 -0.47 -8.62 -3.44
C LEU A 153 0.62 -8.17 -4.42
N ASN A 154 1.53 -9.06 -4.76
CA ASN A 154 2.54 -8.78 -5.77
C ASN A 154 1.90 -8.54 -7.14
N ASP A 155 0.91 -9.34 -7.54
CA ASP A 155 0.21 -9.14 -8.81
C ASP A 155 -0.62 -7.86 -8.86
N VAL A 156 -1.23 -7.45 -7.73
CA VAL A 156 -1.94 -6.18 -7.57
C VAL A 156 -0.96 -5.01 -7.71
N PHE A 157 0.06 -4.95 -6.87
CA PHE A 157 0.91 -3.76 -6.72
C PHE A 157 2.18 -3.77 -7.58
N LYS A 158 2.40 -4.76 -8.46
CA LYS A 158 3.62 -4.82 -9.30
C LYS A 158 3.84 -3.59 -10.18
N VAL A 159 2.77 -2.99 -10.69
CA VAL A 159 2.88 -1.82 -11.57
C VAL A 159 3.35 -0.62 -10.77
N ASP A 160 2.75 -0.38 -9.61
CA ASP A 160 3.18 0.67 -8.69
C ASP A 160 4.60 0.46 -8.18
N ALA A 161 4.95 -0.78 -7.80
CA ALA A 161 6.31 -1.10 -7.36
C ALA A 161 7.32 -0.73 -8.45
N ARG A 162 7.05 -1.05 -9.72
CA ARG A 162 7.90 -0.64 -10.85
C ARG A 162 7.90 0.88 -11.04
N LEU A 163 6.75 1.52 -10.95
CA LEU A 163 6.59 2.98 -11.10
C LEU A 163 7.46 3.75 -10.09
N PHE A 164 7.54 3.25 -8.85
CA PHE A 164 8.33 3.85 -7.77
C PHE A 164 9.73 3.24 -7.59
N GLY A 165 10.16 2.35 -8.49
CA GLY A 165 11.52 1.76 -8.46
C GLY A 165 11.76 0.69 -7.39
N TYR A 166 10.71 0.16 -6.76
CA TYR A 166 10.79 -0.96 -5.83
C TYR A 166 10.94 -2.31 -6.55
N ARG A 167 11.60 -3.27 -5.88
CA ARG A 167 11.71 -4.66 -6.32
C ARG A 167 10.87 -5.54 -5.39
N LEU A 168 9.95 -6.32 -5.97
CA LEU A 168 9.11 -7.30 -5.27
C LEU A 168 9.75 -8.69 -5.28
#